data_AF-A0A0N5A6W4-F1
#
_entry.id   AF-A0A0N5A6W4-F1
#
_cell.length_a   1.000
_cell.length_b   1.000
_cell.length_c   1.000
_cell.angle_alpha   90.00
_cell.angle_beta   90.00
_cell.angle_gamma   90.00
#
_symmetry.space_group_name_H-M   'P 1'
#
loop_
_entity.id
_entity.type
_entity.pdbx_description
1 polymer ?
#
loop_
_entity_poly.entity_id
_entity_poly.type
_entity_poly.pdbx_seq_one_letter_code
_entity_poly.pdbx_strand_id
1 'polypeptide(L)'
;NSQCNPLNSSRFILGKNLRKRDLSDGKKIVIEYKITGLSDENEEIFKRILKGINDNTCFHFKENLDLDGKGKNEVFRGNLFKIKEFEFCNCPKGIDQQVVFEFNKYDNKEIYYDIGRPFGLPFEHTRTDRDKFVKIINEIIYSEQDDFINNCPMEEIITVPYDFGSAMHYSSKKNSFDGNVVIQPIKYYTPYKDTMGQYGGFSFNDYKKINKIHCNNVCKFGNPCKKNGYLNPKTCNKCLCPYPYDPNENCKKFIGKLKECSKTYILTEEKKTETVPSEESNNFDCFYEFKTDKNHLIK
;
A
#
# COMPACT_ATOMS: atom_id res chain seq x y z
N ASN A 1 -6.10 -13.07 24.00
CA ASN A 1 -5.95 -11.61 24.21
C ASN A 1 -4.77 -11.03 23.42
N SER A 2 -4.56 -11.48 22.18
CA SER A 2 -3.52 -11.03 21.22
C SER A 2 -3.95 -9.82 20.36
N GLN A 3 -5.17 -9.31 20.58
CA GLN A 3 -5.95 -8.56 19.60
C GLN A 3 -5.62 -7.07 19.43
N CYS A 4 -4.55 -6.57 20.04
CA CYS A 4 -4.08 -5.21 19.84
C CYS A 4 -2.58 -5.12 19.96
N ASN A 5 -1.85 -6.21 19.69
CA ASN A 5 -0.41 -6.10 19.72
C ASN A 5 0.00 -5.21 18.55
N PRO A 6 0.58 -4.02 18.83
CA PRO A 6 1.35 -3.36 17.80
C PRO A 6 2.37 -4.38 17.25
N LEU A 7 2.85 -4.21 16.01
CA LEU A 7 4.13 -4.89 15.70
C LEU A 7 5.11 -4.43 16.77
N ASN A 8 6.10 -5.24 17.16
CA ASN A 8 7.05 -4.91 18.23
C ASN A 8 7.63 -3.47 18.11
N SER A 9 7.52 -2.87 16.93
CA SER A 9 7.79 -1.51 16.50
C SER A 9 6.64 -0.48 16.60
N SER A 10 5.63 -0.63 17.45
CA SER A 10 4.67 0.46 17.71
C SER A 10 4.23 0.50 19.17
N ARG A 11 3.97 1.71 19.70
CA ARG A 11 3.48 1.88 21.07
C ARG A 11 2.15 2.60 21.04
N PHE A 12 1.21 2.20 21.88
CA PHE A 12 0.00 2.98 22.13
C PHE A 12 0.26 3.87 23.33
N ILE A 13 -0.02 5.18 23.21
CA ILE A 13 0.07 6.10 24.35
C ILE A 13 -1.33 6.59 24.66
N LEU A 14 -1.83 6.19 25.83
CA LEU A 14 -3.05 6.77 26.39
C LEU A 14 -2.75 8.22 26.84
N GLY A 15 -3.46 9.18 26.27
CA GLY A 15 -3.65 10.49 26.90
C GLY A 15 -2.42 11.39 26.96
N LYS A 16 -1.83 11.75 25.81
CA LYS A 16 -1.11 13.03 25.70
C LYS A 16 -1.72 13.88 24.60
N ASN A 17 -2.32 14.98 25.01
CA ASN A 17 -2.84 16.05 24.16
C ASN A 17 -1.78 16.46 23.12
N LEU A 18 -1.85 15.88 21.92
CA LEU A 18 -1.29 16.49 20.74
C LEU A 18 -1.99 17.85 20.60
N ARG A 19 -1.24 18.93 20.79
CA ARG A 19 -1.81 20.27 20.72
C ARG A 19 -2.43 20.40 19.34
N LYS A 20 -3.74 20.70 19.31
CA LYS A 20 -4.60 20.96 18.14
C LYS A 20 -4.03 21.96 17.11
N ARG A 21 -2.82 22.51 17.30
CA ARG A 21 -2.23 23.61 16.54
C ARG A 21 -1.37 23.19 15.35
N ASP A 22 -0.91 21.96 15.25
CA ASP A 22 0.20 21.65 14.33
C ASP A 22 -0.22 21.03 12.98
N LEU A 23 -1.52 20.87 12.69
CA LEU A 23 -1.97 20.07 11.54
C LEU A 23 -2.77 20.82 10.46
N SER A 24 -2.79 22.15 10.51
CA SER A 24 -3.39 22.91 9.42
C SER A 24 -2.67 24.23 9.20
N ASP A 25 -1.53 24.14 8.53
CA ASP A 25 -1.13 25.25 7.66
C ASP A 25 -1.61 24.88 6.26
N GLY A 26 -2.56 25.67 5.73
CA GLY A 26 -3.31 25.47 4.49
C GLY A 26 -3.03 24.17 3.70
N LYS A 27 -3.94 23.17 3.81
CA LYS A 27 -3.99 21.94 2.98
C LYS A 27 -2.85 20.93 3.15
N LYS A 28 -1.83 21.17 3.99
CA LYS A 28 -0.69 20.25 4.16
C LYS A 28 -0.69 19.60 5.53
N ILE A 29 -0.57 18.28 5.54
CA ILE A 29 -0.43 17.48 6.75
C ILE A 29 1.07 17.21 6.97
N VAL A 30 1.71 17.96 7.88
CA VAL A 30 3.15 17.84 8.14
C VAL A 30 3.42 16.86 9.28
N ILE A 31 4.36 15.94 9.06
CA ILE A 31 4.85 14.95 10.00
C ILE A 31 6.32 15.23 10.23
N GLU A 32 6.67 15.62 11.44
CA GLU A 32 8.07 15.68 11.83
C GLU A 32 8.57 14.28 12.19
N TYR A 33 9.80 13.94 11.82
CA TYR A 33 10.40 12.63 12.15
C TYR A 33 11.89 12.76 12.47
N LYS A 34 12.43 11.77 13.17
CA LYS A 34 13.87 11.68 13.49
C LYS A 34 14.27 10.22 13.39
N ILE A 35 15.29 9.93 12.58
CA ILE A 35 15.87 8.60 12.42
C ILE A 35 17.02 8.46 13.42
N THR A 36 17.04 7.39 14.21
CA THR A 36 18.20 7.03 15.03
C THR A 36 18.43 5.53 14.97
N GLY A 37 19.69 5.08 15.02
CA GLY A 37 20.02 3.65 15.20
C GLY A 37 19.74 2.72 14.01
N LEU A 38 19.45 3.23 12.81
CA LEU A 38 19.39 2.42 11.59
C LEU A 38 20.76 2.19 10.98
N SER A 39 20.92 1.07 10.27
CA SER A 39 21.99 0.94 9.27
C SER A 39 21.69 1.83 8.07
N ASP A 40 22.75 2.24 7.35
CA ASP A 40 22.63 3.10 6.17
C ASP A 40 21.62 2.56 5.14
N GLU A 41 21.64 1.24 4.87
CA GLU A 41 20.69 0.58 3.96
C GLU A 41 19.22 0.76 4.41
N ASN A 42 18.93 0.55 5.70
CA ASN A 42 17.57 0.66 6.22
C ASN A 42 17.10 2.12 6.27
N GLU A 43 18.02 3.04 6.54
CA GLU A 43 17.74 4.48 6.48
C GLU A 43 17.37 4.92 5.06
N GLU A 44 18.09 4.44 4.04
CA GLU A 44 17.76 4.72 2.64
C GLU A 44 16.38 4.17 2.25
N ILE A 45 16.07 2.92 2.64
CA ILE A 45 14.75 2.33 2.41
C ILE A 45 13.66 3.16 3.10
N PHE A 46 13.87 3.53 4.37
CA PHE A 46 12.92 4.33 5.13
C PHE A 46 12.66 5.69 4.47
N LYS A 47 13.72 6.42 4.11
CA LYS A 47 13.64 7.70 3.40
C LYS A 47 12.94 7.58 2.06
N ARG A 48 13.18 6.49 1.31
CA ARG A 48 12.48 6.20 0.05
C ARG A 48 10.98 6.00 0.26
N ILE A 49 10.58 5.29 1.31
CA ILE A 49 9.16 5.09 1.65
C ILE A 49 8.49 6.42 2.01
N LEU A 50 9.11 7.21 2.89
CA LEU A 50 8.58 8.52 3.25
C LEU A 50 8.46 9.46 2.04
N LYS A 51 9.46 9.44 1.15
CA LYS A 51 9.40 10.17 -0.12
C LYS A 51 8.24 9.70 -0.99
N GLY A 52 8.01 8.39 -1.10
CA GLY A 52 6.89 7.82 -1.84
C GLY A 52 5.53 8.28 -1.31
N ILE A 53 5.33 8.23 0.01
CA ILE A 53 4.11 8.75 0.65
C ILE A 53 3.99 10.26 0.42
N ASN A 54 5.08 11.02 0.61
CA ASN A 54 5.09 12.45 0.34
C ASN A 54 4.69 12.76 -1.11
N ASP A 55 5.24 12.07 -2.11
CA ASP A 55 5.00 12.42 -3.51
C ASP A 55 3.60 12.06 -3.99
N ASN A 56 2.96 11.07 -3.36
CA ASN A 56 1.68 10.52 -3.80
C ASN A 56 0.49 10.85 -2.90
N THR A 57 0.69 11.52 -1.76
CA THR A 57 -0.40 11.79 -0.79
C THR A 57 -0.43 13.24 -0.31
N CYS A 58 -1.37 13.59 0.57
CA CYS A 58 -1.40 14.91 1.22
C CYS A 58 -0.38 15.07 2.37
N PHE A 59 0.29 13.99 2.78
CA PHE A 59 1.30 14.01 3.83
C PHE A 59 2.62 14.63 3.37
N HIS A 60 3.31 15.28 4.30
CA HIS A 60 4.60 15.92 4.12
C HIS A 60 5.48 15.52 5.29
N PHE A 61 6.62 14.90 5.02
CA PHE A 61 7.57 14.51 6.07
C PHE A 61 8.70 15.52 6.16
N LYS A 62 9.07 15.89 7.38
CA LYS A 62 10.15 16.83 7.68
C LYS A 62 11.03 16.24 8.77
N GLU A 63 12.31 16.09 8.49
CA GLU A 63 13.25 15.64 9.53
C GLU A 63 13.43 16.74 10.59
N ASN A 64 13.38 16.35 11.87
CA ASN A 64 13.58 17.22 13.02
C ASN A 64 14.48 16.51 14.05
N LEU A 65 15.77 16.88 14.06
CA LEU A 65 16.78 16.28 14.94
C LEU A 65 16.56 16.61 16.43
N ASP A 66 15.79 17.65 16.73
CA ASP A 66 15.50 18.12 18.08
C ASP A 66 14.32 17.40 18.74
N LEU A 67 13.71 16.41 18.05
CA LEU A 67 12.68 15.56 18.65
C LEU A 67 13.27 14.79 19.85
N ASP A 68 12.70 15.01 21.03
CA ASP A 68 13.07 14.39 22.32
C ASP A 68 12.96 12.86 22.25
N GLY A 69 14.05 12.17 21.92
CA GLY A 69 14.18 10.72 21.98
C GLY A 69 14.45 10.28 23.41
N LYS A 70 13.49 9.59 24.05
CA LYS A 70 13.66 9.09 25.43
C LYS A 70 14.09 7.61 25.46
N GLY A 71 14.23 6.96 24.30
CA GLY A 71 14.71 5.59 24.18
C GLY A 71 15.98 5.48 23.32
N LYS A 72 16.85 4.51 23.67
CA LYS A 72 18.17 4.30 23.03
C LYS A 72 18.08 3.71 21.61
N ASN A 73 16.92 3.19 21.19
CA ASN A 73 16.69 2.50 19.92
C ASN A 73 15.45 3.06 19.15
N GLU A 74 15.02 4.29 19.43
CA GLU A 74 13.80 4.87 18.85
C GLU A 74 14.06 5.46 17.45
N VAL A 75 13.54 4.84 16.39
CA VAL A 75 13.84 5.25 15.01
C VAL A 75 12.83 6.24 14.44
N PHE A 76 11.73 6.46 15.13
CA PHE A 76 10.74 7.44 14.73
C PHE A 76 10.02 7.99 15.95
N ARG A 77 10.07 9.31 16.15
CA ARG A 77 9.20 10.01 17.09
C ARG A 77 8.54 11.22 16.43
N GLY A 78 7.70 10.97 15.45
CA GLY A 78 6.75 11.96 14.96
C GLY A 78 5.43 11.91 15.69
N ASN A 79 4.69 13.03 15.72
CA ASN A 79 3.26 13.01 16.02
C ASN A 79 2.54 12.34 14.83
N LEU A 80 2.56 11.01 14.75
CA LEU A 80 1.66 10.31 13.83
C LEU A 80 0.23 10.49 14.34
N PHE A 81 -0.63 10.76 13.36
CA PHE A 81 -1.94 11.38 13.53
C PHE A 81 -2.85 10.59 14.45
N LYS A 82 -3.87 11.32 14.91
CA LYS A 82 -5.20 10.77 15.04
C LYS A 82 -5.57 10.04 13.74
N ILE A 83 -5.28 8.74 13.65
CA ILE A 83 -5.89 7.88 12.65
C ILE A 83 -7.38 8.03 12.91
N LYS A 84 -8.11 8.56 11.93
CA LYS A 84 -9.56 8.65 12.00
C LYS A 84 -10.06 7.28 12.46
N GLU A 85 -10.74 7.27 13.61
CA GLU A 85 -11.26 6.10 14.29
C GLU A 85 -12.00 5.22 13.29
N PHE A 86 -11.29 4.26 12.72
CA PHE A 86 -11.89 3.14 12.07
C PHE A 86 -11.45 1.94 12.87
N GLU A 87 -12.38 1.01 13.02
CA GLU A 87 -12.18 -0.32 13.57
C GLU A 87 -11.06 -0.98 12.77
N PHE A 88 -9.81 -0.65 13.08
CA PHE A 88 -8.68 -1.38 12.55
C PHE A 88 -8.87 -2.80 13.04
N CYS A 89 -8.61 -3.79 12.19
CA CYS A 89 -8.92 -5.19 12.46
C CYS A 89 -8.52 -5.56 13.91
N ASN A 90 -9.52 -5.69 14.80
CA ASN A 90 -9.42 -5.93 16.25
C ASN A 90 -9.02 -4.77 17.21
N CYS A 91 -9.03 -3.49 16.82
CA CYS A 91 -8.64 -2.35 17.67
C CYS A 91 -9.84 -1.57 18.27
N PRO A 92 -9.87 -1.28 19.60
CA PRO A 92 -10.91 -0.47 20.23
C PRO A 92 -10.98 0.97 19.71
N LYS A 93 -12.18 1.54 19.66
CA LYS A 93 -12.42 2.97 19.36
C LYS A 93 -11.81 3.87 20.44
N GLY A 94 -11.46 5.11 20.08
CA GLY A 94 -11.06 6.16 21.03
C GLY A 94 -9.59 6.19 21.48
N ILE A 95 -8.69 5.45 20.84
CA ILE A 95 -7.26 5.42 21.19
C ILE A 95 -6.46 6.30 20.23
N ASP A 96 -5.76 7.31 20.77
CA ASP A 96 -4.75 8.06 20.02
C ASP A 96 -3.49 7.18 19.83
N GLN A 97 -3.01 7.05 18.59
CA GLN A 97 -1.85 6.20 18.29
C GLN A 97 -0.62 7.05 17.99
N GLN A 98 0.38 7.01 18.89
CA GLN A 98 1.72 7.48 18.57
C GLN A 98 2.54 6.30 18.06
N VAL A 99 2.71 6.18 16.75
CA VAL A 99 3.53 5.11 16.19
C VAL A 99 5.01 5.46 16.39
N VAL A 100 5.76 4.56 17.03
CA VAL A 100 7.20 4.66 17.29
C VAL A 100 7.85 3.40 16.76
N PHE A 101 8.59 3.51 15.66
CA PHE A 101 9.21 2.35 15.02
C PHE A 101 10.44 1.84 15.77
N GLU A 102 10.24 0.70 16.45
CA GLU A 102 11.18 -0.24 17.11
C GLU A 102 11.95 -1.15 16.17
N PHE A 103 13.06 -0.75 15.55
CA PHE A 103 13.76 -1.61 14.60
C PHE A 103 14.97 -2.33 15.21
N ASN A 104 14.78 -3.55 15.73
CA ASN A 104 15.84 -4.28 16.47
C ASN A 104 16.48 -5.47 15.70
N LYS A 105 15.93 -5.90 14.55
CA LYS A 105 16.51 -6.90 13.62
C LYS A 105 15.62 -6.98 12.37
N TYR A 106 16.18 -6.92 11.16
CA TYR A 106 15.37 -6.69 9.95
C TYR A 106 15.28 -7.85 8.96
N ASP A 107 14.05 -8.08 8.49
CA ASP A 107 13.73 -8.41 7.10
C ASP A 107 13.25 -7.10 6.42
N ASN A 108 13.86 -6.72 5.29
CA ASN A 108 13.55 -5.50 4.52
C ASN A 108 12.06 -5.39 4.12
N LYS A 109 11.28 -6.48 4.21
CA LYS A 109 9.84 -6.50 3.91
C LYS A 109 8.98 -5.91 5.03
N GLU A 110 9.38 -6.07 6.29
CA GLU A 110 8.56 -5.70 7.45
C GLU A 110 8.41 -4.19 7.61
N ILE A 111 9.38 -3.40 7.12
CA ILE A 111 9.34 -1.94 7.17
C ILE A 111 8.14 -1.34 6.43
N TYR A 112 7.68 -1.97 5.34
CA TYR A 112 6.48 -1.53 4.62
C TYR A 112 5.22 -1.80 5.42
N TYR A 113 5.14 -2.95 6.10
CA TYR A 113 4.03 -3.29 6.97
C TYR A 113 3.95 -2.32 8.15
N ASP A 114 5.10 -2.06 8.76
CA ASP A 114 5.25 -1.13 9.87
C ASP A 114 4.81 0.27 9.47
N ILE A 115 5.28 0.80 8.33
CA ILE A 115 4.91 2.13 7.90
C ILE A 115 3.46 2.19 7.40
N GLY A 116 2.99 1.18 6.68
CA GLY A 116 1.68 1.20 6.00
C GLY A 116 0.49 1.14 6.94
N ARG A 117 0.52 0.29 7.97
CA ARG A 117 -0.60 0.15 8.93
C ARG A 117 -0.98 1.45 9.66
N PRO A 118 -0.03 2.27 10.15
CA PRO A 118 -0.26 3.63 10.65
C PRO A 118 -1.00 4.56 9.71
N PHE A 119 -0.82 4.39 8.39
CA PHE A 119 -1.56 5.14 7.38
C PHE A 119 -2.92 4.53 7.05
N GLY A 120 -3.34 3.52 7.80
CA GLY A 120 -4.65 2.87 7.65
C GLY A 120 -4.66 1.74 6.62
N LEU A 121 -3.49 1.23 6.19
CA LEU A 121 -3.44 0.12 5.25
C LEU A 121 -3.53 -1.22 6.00
N PRO A 122 -4.59 -2.03 5.81
CA PRO A 122 -4.61 -3.39 6.31
C PRO A 122 -3.66 -4.24 5.47
N PHE A 123 -3.38 -5.46 5.94
CA PHE A 123 -2.82 -6.44 5.01
C PHE A 123 -3.82 -6.75 3.90
N GLU A 124 -3.35 -6.81 2.65
CA GLU A 124 -4.28 -6.90 1.51
C GLU A 124 -5.08 -8.22 1.54
N HIS A 125 -4.45 -9.29 2.05
CA HIS A 125 -5.07 -10.59 2.21
C HIS A 125 -6.05 -10.70 3.40
N THR A 126 -6.21 -9.67 4.24
CA THR A 126 -7.19 -9.63 5.35
C THR A 126 -8.44 -8.81 5.04
N ARG A 127 -8.56 -8.33 3.80
CA ARG A 127 -9.79 -7.67 3.32
C ARG A 127 -10.99 -8.60 3.42
N THR A 128 -12.16 -8.06 3.76
CA THR A 128 -13.40 -8.83 3.84
C THR A 128 -13.85 -9.43 2.50
N ASP A 129 -13.39 -8.88 1.36
CA ASP A 129 -13.67 -9.40 0.02
C ASP A 129 -12.56 -10.31 -0.54
N ARG A 130 -11.52 -10.62 0.25
CA ARG A 130 -10.33 -11.37 -0.21
C ARG A 130 -10.65 -12.75 -0.79
N ASP A 131 -11.71 -13.40 -0.33
CA ASP A 131 -12.12 -14.74 -0.79
C ASP A 131 -12.61 -14.76 -2.25
N LYS A 132 -12.83 -13.58 -2.86
CA LYS A 132 -13.06 -13.44 -4.32
C LYS A 132 -11.78 -13.52 -5.16
N PHE A 133 -10.62 -13.46 -4.52
CA PHE A 133 -9.31 -13.31 -5.19
C PHE A 133 -8.31 -14.39 -4.75
N VAL A 134 -8.30 -14.74 -3.47
CA VAL A 134 -7.41 -15.73 -2.86
C VAL A 134 -8.18 -16.67 -1.95
N LYS A 135 -7.66 -17.87 -1.76
CA LYS A 135 -8.08 -18.85 -0.75
C LYS A 135 -6.92 -19.04 0.23
N ILE A 136 -7.23 -19.06 1.52
CA ILE A 136 -6.27 -19.41 2.57
C ILE A 136 -6.31 -20.92 2.84
N ILE A 137 -5.16 -21.56 2.82
CA ILE A 137 -4.97 -22.98 3.19
C ILE A 137 -4.55 -23.02 4.66
N ASN A 138 -5.54 -23.00 5.56
CA ASN A 138 -5.31 -22.84 7.01
C ASN A 138 -4.53 -24.01 7.62
N GLU A 139 -4.65 -25.21 7.02
CA GLU A 139 -4.08 -26.46 7.51
C GLU A 139 -2.55 -26.43 7.56
N ILE A 140 -1.90 -25.53 6.80
CA ILE A 140 -0.45 -25.43 6.68
C ILE A 140 0.18 -24.21 7.35
N ILE A 141 -0.61 -23.44 8.11
CA ILE A 141 -0.16 -22.23 8.82
C ILE A 141 0.43 -22.61 10.18
N TYR A 142 1.70 -22.28 10.42
CA TYR A 142 2.41 -22.67 11.65
C TYR A 142 2.41 -21.63 12.77
N SER A 143 2.15 -20.37 12.44
CA SER A 143 2.17 -19.25 13.39
C SER A 143 1.31 -18.09 12.89
N GLU A 144 0.94 -17.19 13.82
CA GLU A 144 0.23 -15.94 13.51
C GLU A 144 -1.08 -16.18 12.73
N GLN A 145 -1.84 -17.20 13.10
CA GLN A 145 -3.11 -17.54 12.43
C GLN A 145 -4.10 -16.37 12.39
N ASP A 146 -4.07 -15.50 13.41
CA ASP A 146 -4.87 -14.27 13.48
C ASP A 146 -4.60 -13.32 12.30
N ASP A 147 -3.40 -13.34 11.71
CA ASP A 147 -3.04 -12.51 10.55
C ASP A 147 -3.78 -12.94 9.28
N PHE A 148 -4.40 -14.12 9.26
CA PHE A 148 -5.12 -14.65 8.10
C PHE A 148 -6.64 -14.49 8.21
N ILE A 149 -7.15 -13.80 9.24
CA ILE A 149 -8.58 -13.55 9.40
C ILE A 149 -9.00 -12.38 8.49
N ASN A 150 -10.10 -12.54 7.75
CA ASN A 150 -10.64 -11.52 6.84
C ASN A 150 -11.68 -10.60 7.50
N ASN A 151 -11.41 -10.14 8.72
CA ASN A 151 -12.37 -9.38 9.53
C ASN A 151 -12.09 -7.87 9.55
N CYS A 152 -11.46 -7.32 8.52
CA CYS A 152 -11.15 -5.90 8.45
C CYS A 152 -12.18 -5.12 7.61
N PRO A 153 -13.29 -4.64 8.19
CA PRO A 153 -14.32 -3.93 7.45
C PRO A 153 -13.87 -2.50 7.15
N MET A 154 -13.20 -2.32 6.00
CA MET A 154 -12.89 -0.99 5.48
C MET A 154 -13.59 -0.77 4.15
N GLU A 155 -14.83 -0.28 4.20
CA GLU A 155 -15.63 0.06 3.01
C GLU A 155 -14.89 1.03 2.07
N GLU A 156 -14.18 2.01 2.64
CA GLU A 156 -13.35 2.96 1.87
C GLU A 156 -12.25 2.25 1.05
N ILE A 157 -11.71 1.14 1.57
CA ILE A 157 -10.66 0.34 0.92
C ILE A 157 -11.24 -0.66 -0.08
N ILE A 158 -12.40 -1.26 0.20
CA ILE A 158 -13.04 -2.24 -0.69
C ILE A 158 -13.38 -1.64 -2.06
N THR A 159 -13.65 -0.33 -2.10
CA THR A 159 -13.84 0.42 -3.36
C THR A 159 -12.56 0.64 -4.17
N VAL A 160 -11.39 0.21 -3.66
CA VAL A 160 -10.14 0.07 -4.42
C VAL A 160 -9.98 -1.40 -4.80
N PRO A 161 -9.66 -1.73 -6.08
CA PRO A 161 -9.46 -3.12 -6.50
C PRO A 161 -8.43 -3.86 -5.63
N TYR A 162 -8.65 -5.17 -5.46
CA TYR A 162 -7.69 -6.04 -4.78
C TYR A 162 -6.36 -6.03 -5.50
N ASP A 163 -5.28 -5.81 -4.74
CA ASP A 163 -3.95 -5.59 -5.30
C ASP A 163 -2.96 -6.67 -4.85
N PHE A 164 -2.78 -7.71 -5.68
CA PHE A 164 -1.78 -8.75 -5.46
C PHE A 164 -0.35 -8.19 -5.33
N GLY A 165 -0.07 -7.02 -5.92
CA GLY A 165 1.23 -6.34 -5.85
C GLY A 165 1.31 -5.28 -4.75
N SER A 166 0.34 -5.20 -3.84
CA SER A 166 0.44 -4.32 -2.67
C SER A 166 1.65 -4.68 -1.82
N ALA A 167 2.37 -3.67 -1.32
CA ALA A 167 3.44 -3.93 -0.35
C ALA A 167 2.89 -4.42 1.00
N MET A 168 1.57 -4.38 1.17
CA MET A 168 0.85 -4.91 2.32
C MET A 168 0.32 -6.33 2.08
N HIS A 169 0.68 -6.97 0.97
CA HIS A 169 0.29 -8.34 0.68
C HIS A 169 1.39 -9.32 1.11
N TYR A 170 1.07 -10.26 1.99
CA TYR A 170 1.99 -11.35 2.34
C TYR A 170 2.36 -12.18 1.11
N SER A 171 3.57 -12.74 1.08
CA SER A 171 3.94 -13.70 0.04
C SER A 171 3.02 -14.93 0.10
N SER A 172 2.87 -15.61 -1.04
CA SER A 172 2.01 -16.79 -1.15
C SER A 172 2.35 -17.92 -0.18
N LYS A 173 3.58 -17.93 0.37
CA LYS A 173 4.12 -18.95 1.27
C LYS A 173 4.41 -18.45 2.70
N LYS A 174 4.05 -17.21 3.03
CA LYS A 174 4.28 -16.65 4.38
C LYS A 174 3.59 -17.54 5.42
N ASN A 175 4.32 -17.86 6.49
CA ASN A 175 3.89 -18.70 7.61
C ASN A 175 3.49 -20.15 7.25
N SER A 176 3.99 -20.68 6.13
CA SER A 176 3.89 -22.10 5.76
C SER A 176 4.86 -22.98 6.56
N PHE A 177 4.42 -24.09 7.17
CA PHE A 177 5.36 -25.02 7.83
C PHE A 177 6.12 -25.92 6.85
N ASP A 178 5.59 -26.16 5.66
CA ASP A 178 6.11 -27.11 4.67
C ASP A 178 6.63 -26.44 3.39
N GLY A 179 6.57 -25.11 3.32
CA GLY A 179 6.98 -24.32 2.16
C GLY A 179 5.97 -24.31 1.00
N ASN A 180 4.78 -24.87 1.21
CA ASN A 180 3.68 -24.83 0.25
C ASN A 180 2.90 -23.50 0.29
N VAL A 181 2.06 -23.28 -0.71
CA VAL A 181 1.28 -22.05 -0.88
C VAL A 181 0.15 -21.99 0.15
N VAL A 182 0.25 -21.04 1.09
CA VAL A 182 -0.77 -20.70 2.09
C VAL A 182 -1.84 -19.79 1.47
N ILE A 183 -1.42 -18.75 0.75
CA ILE A 183 -2.31 -17.79 0.10
C ILE A 183 -2.39 -18.12 -1.38
N GLN A 184 -3.42 -18.86 -1.75
CA GLN A 184 -3.60 -19.40 -3.11
C GLN A 184 -4.52 -18.49 -3.93
N PRO A 185 -4.05 -17.86 -5.02
CA PRO A 185 -4.96 -17.16 -5.92
C PRO A 185 -5.98 -18.11 -6.54
N ILE A 186 -7.22 -17.67 -6.67
CA ILE A 186 -8.25 -18.48 -7.34
C ILE A 186 -7.93 -18.62 -8.85
N LYS A 187 -8.63 -19.54 -9.54
CA LYS A 187 -8.28 -20.03 -10.89
C LYS A 187 -7.81 -18.96 -11.90
N TYR A 188 -8.52 -17.83 -12.00
CA TYR A 188 -8.21 -16.76 -12.97
C TYR A 188 -7.03 -15.88 -12.55
N TYR A 189 -6.66 -15.89 -11.28
CA TYR A 189 -5.59 -15.06 -10.71
C TYR A 189 -4.31 -15.85 -10.40
N THR A 190 -4.22 -17.12 -10.81
CA THR A 190 -3.03 -17.96 -10.58
C THR A 190 -1.71 -17.33 -11.07
N PRO A 191 -1.67 -16.52 -12.16
CA PRO A 191 -0.44 -15.83 -12.55
C PRO A 191 0.08 -14.81 -11.51
N TYR A 192 -0.78 -14.29 -10.63
CA TYR A 192 -0.40 -13.32 -9.60
C TYR A 192 0.20 -13.96 -8.34
N LYS A 193 0.36 -15.29 -8.31
CA LYS A 193 0.92 -16.03 -7.16
C LYS A 193 2.27 -15.49 -6.70
N ASP A 194 3.13 -15.17 -7.66
CA ASP A 194 4.49 -14.69 -7.41
C ASP A 194 4.60 -13.15 -7.41
N THR A 195 3.48 -12.44 -7.67
CA THR A 195 3.38 -10.98 -7.48
C THR A 195 3.24 -10.61 -6.00
N MET A 196 2.60 -11.48 -5.22
CA MET A 196 2.37 -11.29 -3.78
C MET A 196 3.68 -11.36 -2.98
N GLY A 197 3.82 -10.50 -1.97
CA GLY A 197 5.02 -10.43 -1.14
C GLY A 197 6.20 -9.68 -1.77
N GLN A 198 5.92 -8.86 -2.79
CA GLN A 198 6.87 -7.88 -3.33
C GLN A 198 7.27 -6.85 -2.27
N TYR A 199 8.46 -6.26 -2.41
CA TYR A 199 9.01 -5.28 -1.48
C TYR A 199 9.71 -4.10 -2.18
N GLY A 200 9.37 -3.87 -3.45
CA GLY A 200 9.87 -2.76 -4.26
C GLY A 200 9.30 -1.40 -3.87
N GLY A 201 8.17 -1.36 -3.17
CA GLY A 201 7.53 -0.12 -2.74
C GLY A 201 6.02 -0.26 -2.58
N PHE A 202 5.39 0.70 -1.90
CA PHE A 202 3.93 0.84 -1.93
C PHE A 202 3.43 0.98 -3.36
N SER A 203 2.38 0.24 -3.69
CA SER A 203 1.77 0.27 -5.00
C SER A 203 0.96 1.56 -5.23
N PHE A 204 0.55 1.80 -6.47
CA PHE A 204 -0.38 2.88 -6.79
C PHE A 204 -1.68 2.79 -5.96
N ASN A 205 -2.18 1.58 -5.73
CA ASN A 205 -3.40 1.37 -4.96
C ASN A 205 -3.19 1.53 -3.45
N ASP A 206 -1.98 1.27 -2.94
CA ASP A 206 -1.64 1.56 -1.54
C ASP A 206 -1.74 3.07 -1.28
N TYR A 207 -1.11 3.91 -2.10
CA TYR A 207 -1.27 5.36 -1.99
C TYR A 207 -2.71 5.83 -2.20
N LYS A 208 -3.45 5.19 -3.12
CA LYS A 208 -4.87 5.51 -3.35
C LYS A 208 -5.72 5.25 -2.10
N LYS A 209 -5.46 4.16 -1.37
CA LYS A 209 -6.12 3.84 -0.09
C LYS A 209 -5.78 4.89 0.97
N ILE A 210 -4.51 5.24 1.15
CA ILE A 210 -4.08 6.32 2.07
C ILE A 210 -4.83 7.62 1.76
N ASN A 211 -4.92 8.00 0.48
CA ASN A 211 -5.60 9.22 0.07
C ASN A 211 -7.11 9.19 0.29
N LYS A 212 -7.77 8.03 0.14
CA LYS A 212 -9.18 7.89 0.46
C LYS A 212 -9.45 8.08 1.95
N ILE A 213 -8.60 7.52 2.80
CA ILE A 213 -8.75 7.56 4.26
C ILE A 213 -8.49 8.97 4.79
N HIS A 214 -7.38 9.60 4.34
CA HIS A 214 -6.86 10.82 4.96
C HIS A 214 -7.01 12.09 4.13
N CYS A 215 -7.10 11.97 2.80
CA CYS A 215 -6.98 13.11 1.88
C CYS A 215 -8.27 13.39 1.07
N ASN A 216 -9.40 12.72 1.36
CA ASN A 216 -10.60 12.81 0.53
C ASN A 216 -11.23 14.23 0.46
N ASN A 217 -11.02 15.04 1.50
CA ASN A 217 -11.59 16.39 1.62
C ASN A 217 -10.64 17.48 1.10
N VAL A 218 -9.46 17.12 0.62
CA VAL A 218 -8.44 18.09 0.18
C VAL A 218 -8.83 18.73 -1.16
N CYS A 219 -9.34 17.93 -2.10
CA CYS A 219 -9.80 18.40 -3.39
C CYS A 219 -11.33 18.47 -3.42
N LYS A 220 -11.88 19.66 -3.71
CA LYS A 220 -13.32 19.95 -3.60
C LYS A 220 -14.16 19.58 -4.83
N PHE A 221 -13.52 19.12 -5.90
CA PHE A 221 -14.18 18.82 -7.17
C PHE A 221 -14.20 17.32 -7.44
N GLY A 222 -15.12 16.88 -8.29
CA GLY A 222 -15.20 15.48 -8.72
C GLY A 222 -13.92 15.02 -9.41
N ASN A 223 -13.65 13.71 -9.37
CA ASN A 223 -12.45 13.10 -9.97
C ASN A 223 -12.60 12.97 -11.50
N PRO A 224 -11.85 13.73 -12.33
CA PRO A 224 -11.92 13.61 -13.79
C PRO A 224 -11.05 12.47 -14.34
N CYS A 225 -10.17 11.90 -13.51
CA CYS A 225 -9.14 10.95 -13.91
C CYS A 225 -9.76 9.62 -14.34
N LYS A 226 -9.29 9.07 -15.46
CA LYS A 226 -9.75 7.80 -16.02
C LYS A 226 -8.87 6.64 -15.52
N LYS A 227 -9.22 5.42 -15.94
CA LYS A 227 -8.45 4.19 -15.64
C LYS A 227 -8.12 4.03 -14.15
N ASN A 228 -9.08 4.31 -13.28
CA ASN A 228 -8.91 4.27 -11.82
C ASN A 228 -7.86 5.26 -11.25
N GLY A 229 -7.42 6.25 -12.01
CA GLY A 229 -6.65 7.39 -11.51
C GLY A 229 -7.44 8.27 -10.53
N TYR A 230 -6.73 9.17 -9.86
CA TYR A 230 -7.33 10.11 -8.91
C TYR A 230 -6.58 11.44 -8.90
N LEU A 231 -7.23 12.51 -8.42
CA LEU A 231 -6.60 13.83 -8.33
C LEU A 231 -5.42 13.79 -7.36
N ASN A 232 -4.30 14.39 -7.76
CA ASN A 232 -3.18 14.62 -6.87
C ASN A 232 -3.65 15.52 -5.72
N PRO A 233 -3.62 15.05 -4.45
CA PRO A 233 -4.14 15.81 -3.32
C PRO A 233 -3.36 17.10 -3.04
N LYS A 234 -2.12 17.24 -3.54
CA LYS A 234 -1.32 18.46 -3.36
C LYS A 234 -1.69 19.57 -4.33
N THR A 235 -2.12 19.22 -5.55
CA THR A 235 -2.38 20.22 -6.60
C THR A 235 -3.85 20.33 -6.98
N CYS A 236 -4.65 19.29 -6.79
CA CYS A 236 -6.06 19.19 -7.14
C CYS A 236 -6.44 19.48 -8.61
N ASN A 237 -5.45 19.63 -9.50
CA ASN A 237 -5.64 19.92 -10.92
C ASN A 237 -4.87 18.95 -11.85
N LYS A 238 -4.11 18.01 -11.29
CA LYS A 238 -3.34 17.00 -12.02
C LYS A 238 -3.75 15.62 -11.54
N CYS A 239 -3.86 14.66 -12.44
CA CYS A 239 -4.13 13.28 -12.08
C CYS A 239 -2.85 12.56 -11.63
N LEU A 240 -2.97 11.73 -10.59
CA LEU A 240 -2.10 10.59 -10.38
C LEU A 240 -2.72 9.40 -11.13
N CYS A 241 -1.91 8.77 -11.98
CA CYS A 241 -2.35 7.71 -12.87
C CYS A 241 -1.64 6.39 -12.54
N PRO A 242 -2.32 5.25 -12.63
CA PRO A 242 -1.60 3.99 -12.68
C PRO A 242 -0.68 4.01 -13.89
N TYR A 243 0.58 3.67 -13.68
CA TYR A 243 1.53 3.57 -14.77
C TYR A 243 1.08 2.45 -15.74
N PRO A 244 1.18 2.61 -17.07
CA PRO A 244 1.81 3.70 -17.81
C PRO A 244 0.80 4.65 -18.49
N TYR A 245 -0.14 5.21 -17.75
CA TYR A 245 -1.08 6.21 -18.26
C TYR A 245 -0.61 7.65 -18.00
N ASP A 246 -0.84 8.55 -18.97
CA ASP A 246 -0.37 9.94 -18.93
C ASP A 246 -1.17 10.83 -17.95
N PRO A 247 -0.51 11.41 -16.91
CA PRO A 247 -1.10 12.40 -16.02
C PRO A 247 -1.68 13.65 -16.69
N ASN A 248 -1.10 14.08 -17.81
CA ASN A 248 -1.51 15.31 -18.50
C ASN A 248 -2.77 15.12 -19.35
N GLU A 249 -3.11 13.87 -19.67
CA GLU A 249 -4.33 13.51 -20.40
C GLU A 249 -5.37 12.85 -19.48
N ASN A 250 -5.36 13.18 -18.18
CA ASN A 250 -6.27 12.63 -17.18
C ASN A 250 -6.31 11.09 -17.17
N CYS A 251 -5.15 10.45 -17.34
CA CYS A 251 -4.98 9.00 -17.41
C CYS A 251 -5.71 8.32 -18.58
N LYS A 252 -6.07 9.06 -19.64
CA LYS A 252 -6.73 8.48 -20.83
C LYS A 252 -5.75 7.79 -21.76
N LYS A 253 -4.58 8.39 -21.94
CA LYS A 253 -3.58 7.96 -22.91
C LYS A 253 -2.59 7.00 -22.30
N PHE A 254 -2.44 5.86 -22.94
CA PHE A 254 -1.41 4.88 -22.64
C PHE A 254 -0.08 5.33 -23.28
N ILE A 255 0.95 5.55 -22.45
CA ILE A 255 2.28 6.03 -22.87
C ILE A 255 3.38 4.98 -22.76
N GLY A 256 3.10 3.82 -22.17
CA GLY A 256 4.04 2.71 -22.01
C GLY A 256 4.30 1.96 -23.32
N LYS A 257 4.80 2.66 -24.34
CA LYS A 257 5.17 2.08 -25.63
C LYS A 257 6.70 1.99 -25.72
N LEU A 258 7.30 1.00 -25.06
CA LEU A 258 8.62 0.53 -25.47
C LEU A 258 8.43 -0.27 -26.75
N LYS A 259 8.98 0.24 -27.87
CA LYS A 259 8.78 -0.36 -29.20
C LYS A 259 9.30 -1.81 -29.26
N GLU A 260 10.30 -2.17 -28.44
CA GLU A 260 10.84 -3.52 -28.42
C GLU A 260 9.91 -4.58 -27.81
N CYS A 261 9.06 -4.23 -26.83
CA CYS A 261 8.27 -5.26 -26.13
C CYS A 261 6.84 -4.88 -25.69
N SER A 262 6.44 -3.61 -25.73
CA SER A 262 5.10 -3.20 -25.30
C SER A 262 4.08 -3.32 -26.43
N LYS A 263 2.95 -4.00 -26.20
CA LYS A 263 1.94 -4.29 -27.23
C LYS A 263 0.51 -4.05 -26.73
N THR A 264 -0.35 -3.58 -27.64
CA THR A 264 -1.80 -3.50 -27.39
C THR A 264 -2.51 -4.65 -28.08
N TYR A 265 -3.34 -5.35 -27.32
CA TYR A 265 -4.16 -6.47 -27.75
C TYR A 265 -5.63 -6.06 -27.78
N ILE A 266 -6.33 -6.40 -28.86
CA ILE A 266 -7.78 -6.27 -28.95
C ILE A 266 -8.33 -7.69 -28.92
N LEU A 267 -8.95 -8.06 -27.80
CA LEU A 267 -9.55 -9.36 -27.56
C LEU A 267 -10.96 -9.36 -28.15
N THR A 268 -11.16 -10.21 -29.16
CA THR A 268 -12.45 -10.57 -29.74
C THR A 268 -13.00 -11.83 -29.04
N GLU A 269 -14.18 -12.31 -29.43
CA GLU A 269 -14.79 -13.53 -28.86
C GLU A 269 -13.95 -14.80 -29.09
N GLU A 270 -12.98 -14.75 -30.00
CA GLU A 270 -12.08 -15.86 -30.30
C GLU A 270 -10.98 -15.97 -29.22
N LYS A 271 -10.92 -17.12 -28.55
CA LYS A 271 -9.82 -17.44 -27.63
C LYS A 271 -8.51 -17.49 -28.42
N LYS A 272 -7.63 -16.53 -28.17
CA LYS A 272 -6.26 -16.50 -28.73
C LYS A 272 -5.24 -16.63 -27.61
N THR A 273 -4.32 -17.58 -27.75
CA THR A 273 -3.11 -17.66 -26.92
C THR A 273 -1.95 -17.08 -27.72
N GLU A 274 -1.28 -16.06 -27.20
CA GLU A 274 -0.03 -15.55 -27.76
C GLU A 274 1.07 -15.72 -26.71
N THR A 275 2.19 -16.32 -27.11
CA THR A 275 3.42 -16.32 -26.31
C THR A 275 4.12 -15.01 -26.56
N VAL A 276 4.34 -14.21 -25.52
CA VAL A 276 5.19 -13.03 -25.63
C VAL A 276 6.62 -13.46 -25.32
N PRO A 277 7.54 -13.44 -26.30
CA PRO A 277 8.93 -13.75 -26.03
C PRO A 277 9.49 -12.72 -25.06
N SER A 278 9.87 -13.16 -23.85
CA SER A 278 10.82 -12.41 -23.04
C SER A 278 12.20 -12.71 -23.61
N GLU A 279 12.63 -11.96 -24.62
CA GLU A 279 14.07 -11.81 -24.82
C GLU A 279 14.64 -11.32 -23.49
N GLU A 280 15.82 -11.81 -23.07
CA GLU A 280 16.47 -11.40 -21.82
C GLU A 280 16.29 -9.90 -21.65
N SER A 281 15.38 -9.51 -20.75
CA SER A 281 14.97 -8.13 -20.64
C SER A 281 16.20 -7.41 -20.12
N ASN A 282 16.89 -6.69 -20.99
CA ASN A 282 17.99 -5.79 -20.67
C ASN A 282 17.46 -4.63 -19.80
N ASN A 283 16.92 -4.93 -18.62
CA ASN A 283 16.31 -4.01 -17.66
C ASN A 283 15.13 -3.16 -18.19
N PHE A 284 14.37 -3.62 -19.19
CA PHE A 284 13.20 -2.89 -19.69
C PHE A 284 11.89 -3.35 -19.04
N ASP A 285 11.06 -2.39 -18.60
CA ASP A 285 9.69 -2.66 -18.20
C ASP A 285 8.78 -2.76 -19.44
N CYS A 286 8.19 -3.94 -19.68
CA CYS A 286 7.30 -4.18 -20.81
C CYS A 286 5.83 -4.04 -20.41
N PHE A 287 5.04 -3.32 -21.21
CA PHE A 287 3.63 -3.05 -20.92
C PHE A 287 2.70 -3.65 -21.98
N TYR A 288 1.71 -4.39 -21.51
CA TYR A 288 0.70 -5.00 -22.37
C TYR A 288 -0.68 -4.41 -22.06
N GLU A 289 -1.30 -3.76 -23.04
CA GLU A 289 -2.65 -3.21 -22.90
C GLU A 289 -3.67 -4.14 -23.57
N PHE A 290 -4.57 -4.73 -22.79
CA PHE A 290 -5.67 -5.54 -23.31
C PHE A 290 -6.95 -4.70 -23.40
N LYS A 291 -7.54 -4.66 -24.57
CA LYS A 291 -8.82 -4.00 -24.88
C LYS A 291 -9.81 -5.06 -25.37
N THR A 292 -11.08 -4.79 -25.19
CA THR A 292 -12.17 -5.60 -25.74
C THR A 292 -13.29 -4.66 -26.19
N ASP A 293 -14.23 -5.19 -26.98
CA ASP A 293 -15.36 -4.42 -27.49
C ASP A 293 -16.27 -3.94 -26.36
N LYS A 294 -17.08 -2.89 -26.61
CA LYS A 294 -17.86 -2.19 -25.59
C LYS A 294 -18.81 -3.07 -24.77
N ASN A 295 -19.15 -4.27 -25.25
CA ASN A 295 -20.11 -5.18 -24.64
C ASN A 295 -19.46 -6.41 -23.98
N HIS A 296 -18.12 -6.47 -23.97
CA HIS A 296 -17.38 -7.63 -23.49
C HIS A 296 -16.55 -7.28 -22.25
N LEU A 297 -16.38 -8.26 -21.37
CA LEU A 297 -15.57 -8.14 -20.15
C LEU A 297 -14.42 -9.13 -20.25
N ILE A 298 -13.20 -8.63 -20.09
CA ILE A 298 -12.01 -9.46 -19.90
C ILE A 298 -12.09 -9.99 -18.46
N LYS A 299 -12.27 -11.31 -18.32
CA LYS A 299 -12.38 -12.01 -17.04
C LYS A 299 -11.18 -12.91 -16.81
#